data_AF-A0A166UYZ8-F1
#
_entry.id   AF-A0A166UYZ8-F1
#
_cell.length_a   1.000
_cell.length_b   1.000
_cell.length_c   1.000
_cell.angle_alpha   90.00
_cell.angle_beta   90.00
_cell.angle_gamma   90.00
#
_symmetry.space_group_name_H-M   'P 1'
#
loop_
_entity.id
_entity.type
_entity.pdbx_description
1 polymer ?
#
loop_
_entity_poly.entity_id
_entity_poly.type
_entity_poly.pdbx_seq_one_letter_code
_entity_poly.pdbx_strand_id
1 'polypeptide(L)'
;MAVVVHSRLVSRSWGAITPTVSLSNGTSMMYGSLVAEGLQWQSSGILLKGGCSPAVQYITDCYQLQLGSNTTAQLDPGSSTPRQRIEFETPKQGDGTSWHYTWRSYYQSNDLGSTTFFHIMQIFSAAEANPAFFLDILKQGVSFKDVQAGRVVATTSVATILATPLQHSLQVTYGPTGSIKYSITNSRTGASILQYSEPLGSVGAGGN
;
A
#
# COMPACT_ATOMS: atom_id res chain seq x y z
N MET A 1 5.90 -8.10 -12.58
CA MET A 1 5.38 -7.87 -11.21
C MET A 1 5.32 -6.39 -10.90
N ALA A 2 4.38 -5.95 -10.06
CA ALA A 2 4.26 -4.56 -9.60
C ALA A 2 4.13 -4.51 -8.07
N VAL A 3 4.66 -3.47 -7.44
CA VAL A 3 4.33 -3.13 -6.04
C VAL A 3 3.13 -2.22 -6.09
N VAL A 4 2.12 -2.55 -5.28
CA VAL A 4 0.92 -1.72 -5.14
C VAL A 4 0.81 -1.26 -3.70
N VAL A 5 0.64 0.04 -3.47
CA VAL A 5 0.50 0.63 -2.13
C VAL A 5 -0.88 1.27 -1.99
N HIS A 6 -1.53 1.02 -0.84
CA HIS A 6 -2.72 1.74 -0.39
C HIS A 6 -2.40 2.48 0.91
N SER A 7 -3.01 3.64 1.11
CA SER A 7 -3.10 4.28 2.42
C SER A 7 -4.52 4.81 2.61
N ARG A 8 -4.90 5.17 3.84
CA ARG A 8 -6.16 5.85 4.15
C ARG A 8 -5.85 7.04 5.05
N LEU A 9 -6.38 8.22 4.74
CA LEU A 9 -6.31 9.43 5.54
C LEU A 9 -7.69 10.11 5.52
N VAL A 10 -8.29 10.32 6.69
CA VAL A 10 -9.51 11.13 6.88
C VAL A 10 -9.13 12.48 7.50
N SER A 11 -8.87 13.51 6.69
CA SER A 11 -8.47 14.81 7.25
C SER A 11 -9.63 15.54 7.96
N ARG A 12 -9.36 16.15 9.13
CA ARG A 12 -9.97 17.43 9.55
C ARG A 12 -8.82 18.41 9.82
N SER A 13 -8.77 19.49 9.05
CA SER A 13 -7.66 20.45 8.97
C SER A 13 -7.82 21.64 9.91
N TRP A 14 -6.70 22.21 10.39
CA TRP A 14 -6.37 23.64 10.32
C TRP A 14 -4.82 23.81 10.34
N GLY A 15 -4.25 24.45 9.31
CA GLY A 15 -2.81 24.80 9.22
C GLY A 15 -2.25 24.71 7.79
N ALA A 16 -1.47 25.72 7.36
CA ALA A 16 -1.08 26.07 5.98
C ALA A 16 -0.81 24.90 5.00
N ILE A 17 -1.48 24.96 3.84
CA ILE A 17 -1.76 23.83 2.94
C ILE A 17 -1.05 24.02 1.60
N THR A 18 -0.20 23.07 1.17
CA THR A 18 0.12 22.90 -0.26
C THR A 18 -1.17 22.68 -1.03
N PRO A 19 -1.41 23.37 -2.18
CA PRO A 19 -2.69 23.28 -2.89
C PRO A 19 -3.14 21.83 -3.06
N THR A 20 -4.30 21.49 -2.48
CA THR A 20 -4.85 20.15 -2.59
C THR A 20 -5.45 19.98 -3.97
N VAL A 21 -4.95 19.01 -4.74
CA VAL A 21 -5.48 18.65 -6.06
C VAL A 21 -6.27 17.37 -5.94
N SER A 22 -7.54 17.37 -6.36
CA SER A 22 -8.32 16.13 -6.43
C SER A 22 -7.97 15.35 -7.70
N LEU A 23 -7.47 14.12 -7.52
CA LEU A 23 -7.19 13.18 -8.60
C LEU A 23 -8.39 12.23 -8.83
N SER A 24 -9.07 11.85 -7.74
CA SER A 24 -10.37 11.15 -7.79
C SER A 24 -11.28 11.67 -6.68
N ASN A 25 -12.57 11.73 -6.97
CA ASN A 25 -13.62 12.24 -6.07
C ASN A 25 -14.48 11.13 -5.44
N GLY A 26 -14.18 9.87 -5.74
CA GLY A 26 -14.92 8.71 -5.24
C GLY A 26 -16.33 8.52 -5.81
N THR A 27 -16.67 9.12 -6.95
CA THR A 27 -17.96 8.89 -7.62
C THR A 27 -17.92 7.78 -8.66
N SER A 28 -16.73 7.48 -9.20
CA SER A 28 -16.50 6.42 -10.18
C SER A 28 -15.05 5.98 -10.13
N MET A 29 -14.74 4.84 -10.76
CA MET A 29 -13.36 4.40 -10.95
C MET A 29 -12.63 5.40 -11.87
N MET A 30 -11.46 5.87 -11.43
CA MET A 30 -10.61 6.81 -12.15
C MET A 30 -9.17 6.28 -12.20
N TYR A 31 -8.43 6.70 -13.21
CA TYR A 31 -7.06 6.26 -13.49
C TYR A 31 -6.19 7.44 -13.89
N GLY A 32 -4.87 7.30 -13.73
CA GLY A 32 -3.92 8.24 -14.28
C GLY A 32 -2.48 7.84 -14.00
N SER A 33 -1.56 8.76 -14.30
CA SER A 33 -0.14 8.55 -14.12
C SER A 33 0.48 9.66 -13.28
N LEU A 34 1.40 9.29 -12.41
CA LEU A 34 2.30 10.18 -11.67
C LEU A 34 3.66 10.13 -12.36
N VAL A 35 3.84 10.97 -13.39
CA VAL A 35 4.99 10.88 -14.31
C VAL A 35 6.33 11.10 -13.60
N ALA A 36 6.39 12.03 -12.64
CA ALA A 36 7.62 12.32 -11.90
C ALA A 36 8.05 11.15 -10.99
N GLU A 37 7.07 10.39 -10.49
CA GLU A 37 7.25 9.24 -9.62
C GLU A 37 7.35 7.91 -10.41
N GLY A 38 7.04 7.93 -11.71
CA GLY A 38 7.00 6.75 -12.56
C GLY A 38 5.88 5.76 -12.20
N LEU A 39 4.82 6.22 -11.54
CA LEU A 39 3.72 5.37 -11.05
C LEU A 39 2.46 5.52 -11.91
N GLN A 40 1.70 4.44 -12.03
CA GLN A 40 0.29 4.51 -12.42
C GLN A 40 -0.57 4.56 -11.16
N TRP A 41 -1.78 5.09 -11.26
CA TRP A 41 -2.73 5.05 -10.16
C TRP A 41 -4.13 4.73 -10.64
N GLN A 42 -4.90 4.12 -9.73
CA GLN A 42 -6.32 3.87 -9.91
C GLN A 42 -7.06 4.07 -8.60
N SER A 43 -8.27 4.63 -8.65
CA SER A 43 -9.04 4.99 -7.46
C SER A 43 -10.54 4.95 -7.72
N SER A 44 -11.25 4.13 -6.96
CA SER A 44 -12.70 4.18 -6.82
C SER A 44 -13.15 5.05 -5.63
N GLY A 45 -12.21 5.39 -4.74
CA GLY A 45 -12.41 6.30 -3.61
C GLY A 45 -11.92 7.73 -3.89
N ILE A 46 -11.80 8.53 -2.83
CA ILE A 46 -11.27 9.89 -2.91
C ILE A 46 -9.75 9.84 -2.85
N LEU A 47 -9.09 10.42 -3.85
CA LEU A 47 -7.64 10.52 -3.93
C LEU A 47 -7.25 11.98 -4.16
N LEU A 48 -6.47 12.55 -3.24
CA LEU A 48 -6.00 13.92 -3.30
C LEU A 48 -4.46 13.95 -3.27
N LYS A 49 -3.84 14.86 -4.04
CA LYS A 49 -2.41 15.19 -3.94
C LYS A 49 -2.24 16.47 -3.14
N GLY A 50 -1.27 16.51 -2.23
CA GLY A 50 -1.00 17.66 -1.35
C GLY A 50 -1.89 17.72 -0.10
N GLY A 51 -1.91 18.88 0.56
CA GLY A 51 -2.69 19.09 1.78
C GLY A 51 -2.28 18.23 2.97
N CYS A 52 -1.01 17.84 3.02
CA CYS A 52 -0.48 16.95 4.06
C CYS A 52 -0.81 17.51 5.44
N SER A 53 -1.47 16.68 6.26
CA SER A 53 -1.84 17.10 7.62
C SER A 53 -0.58 17.51 8.40
N PRO A 54 -0.63 18.61 9.18
CA PRO A 54 0.47 18.98 10.08
C PRO A 54 0.87 17.86 11.04
N ALA A 55 -0.05 16.94 11.35
CA ALA A 55 0.23 15.74 12.16
C ALA A 55 1.28 14.81 11.51
N VAL A 56 1.51 14.97 10.20
CA VAL A 56 2.39 14.15 9.38
C VAL A 56 3.53 14.99 8.80
N GLN A 57 4.17 15.82 9.63
CA GLN A 57 5.30 16.70 9.25
C GLN A 57 6.50 15.99 8.56
N TYR A 58 6.52 14.66 8.56
CA TYR A 58 7.55 13.83 7.93
C TYR A 58 7.17 13.37 6.50
N ILE A 59 6.00 13.74 5.98
CA ILE A 59 5.60 13.48 4.59
C ILE A 59 5.29 14.83 3.95
N THR A 60 6.24 15.37 3.19
CA THR A 60 6.19 16.72 2.63
C THR A 60 5.57 16.79 1.23
N ASP A 61 5.67 15.70 0.47
CA ASP A 61 4.89 15.44 -0.75
C ASP A 61 4.04 14.20 -0.48
N CYS A 62 2.72 14.37 -0.47
CA CYS A 62 1.80 13.34 0.01
C CYS A 62 0.59 13.18 -0.87
N TYR A 63 -0.01 12.01 -0.72
CA TYR A 63 -1.32 11.68 -1.23
C TYR A 63 -2.23 11.36 -0.05
N GLN A 64 -3.45 11.87 -0.08
CA GLN A 64 -4.50 11.55 0.86
C GLN A 64 -5.50 10.64 0.18
N LEU A 65 -5.77 9.50 0.80
CA LEU A 65 -6.56 8.43 0.22
C LEU A 65 -7.75 8.17 1.14
N GLN A 66 -8.97 8.08 0.63
CA GLN A 66 -10.12 7.86 1.48
C GLN A 66 -11.12 6.92 0.80
N LEU A 67 -11.34 5.80 1.48
CA LEU A 67 -12.46 4.89 1.22
C LEU A 67 -13.59 5.16 2.22
N GLY A 68 -14.84 5.15 1.79
CA GLY A 68 -16.01 5.30 2.66
C GLY A 68 -16.26 4.05 3.52
N SER A 69 -16.98 4.21 4.63
CA SER A 69 -17.39 3.07 5.48
C SER A 69 -18.49 2.22 4.87
N ASN A 70 -19.25 2.76 3.90
CA ASN A 70 -20.21 1.99 3.13
C ASN A 70 -19.48 1.11 2.11
N THR A 71 -19.40 -0.19 2.40
CA THR A 71 -18.70 -1.19 1.58
C THR A 71 -19.37 -1.46 0.23
N THR A 72 -20.58 -0.94 -0.01
CA THR A 72 -21.28 -1.02 -1.31
C THR A 72 -21.14 0.24 -2.16
N ALA A 73 -20.45 1.27 -1.65
CA ALA A 73 -20.12 2.48 -2.38
C ALA A 73 -18.63 2.49 -2.77
N GLN A 74 -18.25 3.37 -3.71
CA GLN A 74 -16.87 3.51 -4.17
C GLN A 74 -16.31 2.19 -4.71
N LEU A 75 -17.12 1.50 -5.52
CA LEU A 75 -16.77 0.21 -6.07
C LEU A 75 -16.13 0.38 -7.44
N ASP A 76 -15.07 -0.37 -7.69
CA ASP A 76 -14.61 -0.69 -9.03
C ASP A 76 -15.58 -1.70 -9.66
N PRO A 77 -16.32 -1.31 -10.72
CA PRO A 77 -17.28 -2.21 -11.38
C PRO A 77 -16.59 -3.26 -12.27
N GLY A 78 -15.29 -3.12 -12.56
CA GLY A 78 -14.57 -3.98 -13.50
C GLY A 78 -14.10 -5.32 -12.92
N SER A 79 -14.22 -5.53 -11.61
CA SER A 79 -13.80 -6.77 -10.95
C SER A 79 -14.97 -7.75 -10.78
N SER A 80 -14.69 -9.06 -10.93
CA SER A 80 -15.68 -10.14 -10.72
C SER A 80 -16.36 -10.10 -9.35
N THR A 81 -15.68 -9.51 -8.36
CA THR A 81 -16.25 -9.04 -7.11
C THR A 81 -15.99 -7.55 -7.00
N PRO A 82 -17.00 -6.66 -6.98
CA PRO A 82 -16.79 -5.22 -6.85
C PRO A 82 -15.95 -4.88 -5.62
N ARG A 83 -14.93 -4.03 -5.77
CA ARG A 83 -13.97 -3.71 -4.70
C ARG A 83 -13.82 -2.21 -4.49
N GLN A 84 -13.67 -1.81 -3.23
CA GLN A 84 -13.13 -0.51 -2.89
C GLN A 84 -11.62 -0.52 -3.07
N ARG A 85 -11.05 0.44 -3.81
CA ARG A 85 -9.65 0.39 -4.21
C ARG A 85 -9.06 1.77 -4.44
N ILE A 86 -7.87 1.99 -3.91
CA ILE A 86 -7.02 3.15 -4.24
C ILE A 86 -5.57 2.66 -4.27
N GLU A 87 -5.00 2.58 -5.44
CA GLU A 87 -3.75 1.88 -5.71
C GLU A 87 -2.78 2.76 -6.48
N PHE A 88 -1.52 2.75 -6.05
CA PHE A 88 -0.38 3.20 -6.87
C PHE A 88 0.41 2.00 -7.34
N GLU A 89 0.63 1.87 -8.64
CA GLU A 89 1.30 0.74 -9.26
C GLU A 89 2.66 1.17 -9.81
N THR A 90 3.69 0.41 -9.45
CA THR A 90 5.00 0.54 -10.09
C THR A 90 5.00 -0.05 -11.51
N PRO A 91 5.98 0.30 -12.36
CA PRO A 91 6.18 -0.40 -13.62
C PRO A 91 6.33 -1.91 -13.42
N LYS A 92 5.86 -2.68 -14.40
CA LYS A 92 5.98 -4.14 -14.39
C LYS A 92 7.44 -4.53 -14.55
N GLN A 93 7.90 -5.39 -13.66
CA GLN A 93 9.26 -5.94 -13.66
C GLN A 93 9.27 -7.40 -14.12
N GLY A 94 10.34 -7.79 -14.82
CA GLY A 94 10.60 -9.18 -15.24
C GLY A 94 11.33 -9.99 -14.16
N ASP A 95 11.36 -11.31 -14.35
CA ASP A 95 12.06 -12.24 -13.48
C ASP A 95 13.57 -11.95 -13.43
N GLY A 96 14.20 -12.22 -12.28
CA GLY A 96 15.62 -12.00 -12.03
C GLY A 96 16.02 -10.53 -11.82
N THR A 97 15.10 -9.58 -11.96
CA THR A 97 15.39 -8.16 -11.69
C THR A 97 15.29 -7.85 -10.20
N SER A 98 16.22 -7.02 -9.71
CA SER A 98 16.25 -6.57 -8.32
C SER A 98 15.89 -5.09 -8.21
N TRP A 99 15.03 -4.77 -7.25
CA TRP A 99 14.54 -3.42 -7.01
C TRP A 99 14.51 -3.09 -5.53
N HIS A 100 14.69 -1.81 -5.22
CA HIS A 100 14.53 -1.27 -3.88
C HIS A 100 13.48 -0.16 -3.91
N TYR A 101 12.36 -0.40 -3.22
CA TYR A 101 11.27 0.56 -3.06
C TYR A 101 11.25 1.09 -1.63
N THR A 102 10.99 2.39 -1.50
CA THR A 102 10.74 3.01 -0.20
C THR A 102 9.56 3.95 -0.31
N TRP A 103 8.75 4.01 0.75
CA TRP A 103 7.65 4.95 0.85
C TRP A 103 7.36 5.23 2.32
N ARG A 104 6.65 6.34 2.58
CA ARG A 104 6.14 6.67 3.90
C ARG A 104 4.63 6.54 3.91
N SER A 105 4.08 6.13 5.04
CA SER A 105 2.64 6.07 5.24
C SER A 105 2.27 6.52 6.65
N TYR A 106 1.00 6.88 6.81
CA TYR A 106 0.39 7.22 8.10
C TYR A 106 -1.06 6.78 8.05
N TYR A 107 -1.47 5.98 9.03
CA TYR A 107 -2.85 5.52 9.20
C TYR A 107 -3.46 6.23 10.41
N GLN A 108 -4.74 6.55 10.34
CA GLN A 108 -5.39 7.25 11.45
C GLN A 108 -5.67 6.33 12.62
N SER A 109 -5.83 6.89 13.82
CA SER A 109 -6.13 6.13 15.04
C SER A 109 -7.44 5.32 14.97
N ASN A 110 -8.35 5.68 14.06
CA ASN A 110 -9.63 5.01 13.82
C ASN A 110 -9.62 4.09 12.59
N ASP A 111 -8.49 3.91 11.90
CA ASP A 111 -8.36 2.95 10.80
C ASP A 111 -8.13 1.53 11.34
N LEU A 112 -9.12 0.99 12.05
CA LEU A 112 -9.03 -0.32 12.73
C LEU A 112 -8.96 -1.54 11.79
N GLY A 113 -8.79 -1.31 10.49
CA GLY A 113 -8.77 -2.35 9.46
C GLY A 113 -10.12 -3.02 9.23
N SER A 114 -10.07 -4.20 8.62
CA SER A 114 -11.23 -5.06 8.34
C SER A 114 -11.20 -6.33 9.20
N THR A 115 -12.31 -7.05 9.26
CA THR A 115 -12.34 -8.42 9.82
C THR A 115 -11.85 -9.47 8.83
N THR A 116 -11.85 -9.18 7.53
CA THR A 116 -11.53 -10.14 6.45
C THR A 116 -10.20 -9.83 5.80
N PHE A 117 -10.08 -8.67 5.14
CA PHE A 117 -8.87 -8.20 4.49
C PHE A 117 -8.89 -6.67 4.35
N PHE A 118 -7.72 -6.04 4.37
CA PHE A 118 -7.54 -4.63 4.04
C PHE A 118 -6.09 -4.43 3.60
N HIS A 119 -5.84 -4.67 2.31
CA HIS A 119 -4.51 -4.62 1.75
C HIS A 119 -3.98 -3.20 1.78
N ILE A 120 -2.81 -3.02 2.38
CA ILE A 120 -2.07 -1.74 2.37
C ILE A 120 -0.82 -1.79 1.50
N MET A 121 -0.33 -2.99 1.20
CA MET A 121 0.69 -3.20 0.18
C MET A 121 0.53 -4.59 -0.43
N GLN A 122 0.84 -4.76 -1.71
CA GLN A 122 1.00 -6.06 -2.33
C GLN A 122 2.15 -6.06 -3.34
N ILE A 123 2.75 -7.23 -3.51
CA ILE A 123 3.57 -7.56 -4.69
C ILE A 123 2.67 -8.42 -5.58
N PHE A 124 2.30 -7.90 -6.75
CA PHE A 124 1.38 -8.57 -7.66
C PHE A 124 2.11 -9.27 -8.80
N SER A 125 1.81 -10.55 -8.98
CA SER A 125 2.27 -11.39 -10.07
C SER A 125 1.34 -11.23 -11.27
N ALA A 126 1.82 -10.60 -12.33
CA ALA A 126 1.01 -10.33 -13.51
C ALA A 126 0.71 -11.62 -14.30
N ALA A 127 1.66 -12.57 -14.33
CA ALA A 127 1.48 -13.86 -14.99
C ALA A 127 0.43 -14.73 -14.29
N GLU A 128 0.40 -14.70 -12.96
CA GLU A 128 -0.52 -15.51 -12.15
C GLU A 128 -1.84 -14.79 -11.85
N ALA A 129 -1.93 -13.50 -12.21
CA ALA A 129 -3.05 -12.61 -11.87
C ALA A 129 -3.41 -12.65 -10.37
N ASN A 130 -2.41 -12.75 -9.50
CA ASN A 130 -2.59 -12.90 -8.05
C ASN A 130 -1.44 -12.22 -7.28
N PRO A 131 -1.63 -11.79 -6.02
CA PRO A 131 -0.52 -11.33 -5.19
C PRO A 131 0.43 -12.49 -4.88
N ALA A 132 1.73 -12.25 -4.94
CA ALA A 132 2.74 -13.12 -4.36
C ALA A 132 2.88 -12.83 -2.85
N PHE A 133 2.86 -11.55 -2.49
CA PHE A 133 2.85 -11.09 -1.10
C PHE A 133 1.80 -10.00 -0.92
N PHE A 134 1.21 -9.93 0.27
CA PHE A 134 0.45 -8.75 0.69
C PHE A 134 0.65 -8.44 2.17
N LEU A 135 0.42 -7.18 2.51
CA LEU A 135 0.36 -6.66 3.86
C LEU A 135 -1.06 -6.19 4.16
N ASP A 136 -1.67 -6.73 5.20
CA ASP A 136 -3.00 -6.37 5.65
C ASP A 136 -2.99 -5.63 6.98
N ILE A 137 -3.93 -4.69 7.16
CA ILE A 137 -4.36 -4.22 8.48
C ILE A 137 -5.69 -4.90 8.82
N LEU A 138 -5.67 -5.83 9.77
CA LEU A 138 -6.86 -6.55 10.24
C LEU A 138 -7.14 -6.18 11.70
N LYS A 139 -8.37 -6.34 12.16
CA LYS A 139 -8.72 -6.06 13.58
C LYS A 139 -7.81 -6.81 14.57
N GLN A 140 -7.39 -8.02 14.24
CA GLN A 140 -6.54 -8.87 15.06
C GLN A 140 -5.04 -8.54 14.98
N GLY A 141 -4.62 -7.70 14.03
CA GLY A 141 -3.21 -7.42 13.81
C GLY A 141 -2.89 -7.04 12.37
N VAL A 142 -1.66 -6.59 12.18
CA VAL A 142 -1.07 -6.40 10.86
C VAL A 142 -0.41 -7.72 10.45
N SER A 143 -0.67 -8.18 9.24
CA SER A 143 -0.16 -9.47 8.75
C SER A 143 0.52 -9.29 7.41
N PHE A 144 1.79 -9.69 7.32
CA PHE A 144 2.51 -9.83 6.06
C PHE A 144 2.47 -11.30 5.63
N LYS A 145 1.86 -11.58 4.49
CA LYS A 145 1.57 -12.94 4.03
C LYS A 145 2.32 -13.25 2.74
N ASP A 146 2.93 -14.43 2.72
CA ASP A 146 3.35 -15.12 1.51
C ASP A 146 2.16 -15.92 0.99
N VAL A 147 1.61 -15.48 -0.14
CA VAL A 147 0.39 -16.06 -0.71
C VAL A 147 0.71 -17.40 -1.37
N GLN A 148 1.88 -17.53 -1.99
CA GLN A 148 2.27 -18.73 -2.72
C GLN A 148 2.55 -19.88 -1.75
N ALA A 149 3.22 -19.60 -0.63
CA ALA A 149 3.41 -20.58 0.45
C ALA A 149 2.18 -20.72 1.37
N GLY A 150 1.15 -19.88 1.19
CA GLY A 150 -0.09 -19.94 1.97
C GLY A 150 0.08 -19.61 3.45
N ARG A 151 1.12 -18.86 3.85
CA ARG A 151 1.48 -18.63 5.27
C ARG A 151 1.67 -17.15 5.61
N VAL A 152 1.37 -16.79 6.84
CA VAL A 152 1.75 -15.48 7.41
C VAL A 152 3.22 -15.56 7.82
N VAL A 153 4.02 -14.60 7.36
CA VAL A 153 5.48 -14.61 7.53
C VAL A 153 5.99 -13.57 8.52
N ALA A 154 5.20 -12.52 8.78
CA ALA A 154 5.46 -11.56 9.84
C ALA A 154 4.15 -10.92 10.33
N THR A 155 4.11 -10.56 11.60
CA THR A 155 2.95 -9.88 12.21
C THR A 155 3.37 -8.76 13.14
N THR A 156 2.51 -7.76 13.32
CA THR A 156 2.63 -6.78 14.40
C THR A 156 1.24 -6.37 14.90
N SER A 157 1.16 -5.66 16.03
CA SER A 157 -0.12 -5.13 16.52
C SER A 157 -0.60 -3.97 15.65
N VAL A 158 -1.91 -3.83 15.46
CA VAL A 158 -2.49 -2.65 14.80
C VAL A 158 -2.06 -1.36 15.54
N ALA A 159 -1.97 -1.40 16.87
CA ALA A 159 -1.60 -0.24 17.68
C ALA A 159 -0.20 0.32 17.37
N THR A 160 0.72 -0.48 16.82
CA THR A 160 2.08 -0.01 16.49
C THR A 160 2.12 0.78 15.18
N ILE A 161 1.12 0.60 14.30
CA ILE A 161 1.07 1.27 13.00
C ILE A 161 0.11 2.47 12.96
N LEU A 162 -0.96 2.46 13.77
CA LEU A 162 -1.92 3.56 13.79
C LEU A 162 -1.33 4.79 14.48
N ALA A 163 -1.66 5.97 13.94
CA ALA A 163 -1.15 7.26 14.38
C ALA A 163 0.39 7.36 14.46
N THR A 164 1.10 6.43 13.80
CA THR A 164 2.55 6.36 13.75
C THR A 164 3.03 6.72 12.35
N PRO A 165 4.02 7.61 12.19
CA PRO A 165 4.62 7.84 10.88
C PRO A 165 5.52 6.65 10.53
N LEU A 166 5.21 5.97 9.43
CA LEU A 166 5.87 4.74 9.02
C LEU A 166 6.82 5.00 7.87
N GLN A 167 8.00 4.37 7.92
CA GLN A 167 8.91 4.22 6.79
C GLN A 167 8.89 2.74 6.37
N HIS A 168 8.55 2.52 5.12
CA HIS A 168 8.59 1.21 4.49
C HIS A 168 9.86 1.08 3.65
N SER A 169 10.41 -0.12 3.61
CA SER A 169 11.51 -0.50 2.71
C SER A 169 11.27 -1.91 2.19
N LEU A 170 11.27 -2.07 0.88
CA LEU A 170 11.15 -3.35 0.19
C LEU A 170 12.33 -3.50 -0.77
N GLN A 171 13.23 -4.43 -0.48
CA GLN A 171 14.19 -4.95 -1.44
C GLN A 171 13.66 -6.27 -1.96
N VAL A 172 13.60 -6.42 -3.27
CA VAL A 172 13.02 -7.60 -3.90
C VAL A 172 13.82 -7.98 -5.13
N THR A 173 14.11 -9.27 -5.27
CA THR A 173 14.46 -9.90 -6.54
C THR A 173 13.29 -10.73 -6.99
N TYR A 174 12.80 -10.48 -8.19
CA TYR A 174 11.60 -11.10 -8.69
C TYR A 174 11.85 -12.48 -9.32
N GLY A 175 10.82 -13.31 -9.40
CA GLY A 175 10.83 -14.60 -10.08
C GLY A 175 10.87 -15.83 -9.17
N PRO A 176 10.94 -17.04 -9.75
CA PRO A 176 10.86 -18.31 -9.01
C PRO A 176 11.99 -18.57 -8.01
N THR A 177 13.16 -17.98 -8.25
CA THR A 177 14.32 -18.02 -7.35
C THR A 177 14.64 -16.62 -6.81
N GLY A 178 13.58 -15.84 -6.58
CA GLY A 178 13.65 -14.48 -6.10
C GLY A 178 14.09 -14.38 -4.64
N SER A 179 14.09 -13.16 -4.13
CA SER A 179 14.37 -12.86 -2.74
C SER A 179 13.57 -11.66 -2.29
N ILE A 180 13.26 -11.59 -1.00
CA ILE A 180 12.52 -10.46 -0.45
C ILE A 180 13.11 -10.07 0.90
N LYS A 181 13.24 -8.76 1.11
CA LYS A 181 13.53 -8.15 2.39
C LYS A 181 12.61 -6.96 2.57
N TYR A 182 11.69 -7.08 3.52
CA TYR A 182 10.68 -6.08 3.80
C TYR A 182 10.77 -5.59 5.25
N SER A 183 10.66 -4.30 5.46
CA SER A 183 10.60 -3.71 6.80
C SER A 183 9.67 -2.51 6.89
N ILE A 184 9.15 -2.32 8.10
CA ILE A 184 8.44 -1.13 8.55
C ILE A 184 9.15 -0.62 9.80
N THR A 185 9.51 0.65 9.81
CA THR A 185 10.07 1.34 10.97
C THR A 185 9.27 2.59 11.29
N ASN A 186 9.29 3.02 12.54
CA ASN A 186 8.80 4.34 12.92
C ASN A 186 9.76 5.38 12.35
N SER A 187 9.31 6.21 11.41
CA SER A 187 10.18 7.16 10.71
C SER A 187 10.67 8.30 11.59
N ARG A 188 10.09 8.48 12.80
CA ARG A 188 10.52 9.48 13.78
C ARG A 188 11.61 8.93 14.70
N THR A 189 11.47 7.70 15.17
CA THR A 189 12.36 7.13 16.20
C THR A 189 13.35 6.10 15.66
N GLY A 190 13.15 5.61 14.44
CA GLY A 190 13.91 4.49 13.87
C GLY A 190 13.53 3.12 14.45
N ALA A 191 12.58 3.06 15.38
CA ALA A 191 12.17 1.80 16.00
C ALA A 191 11.60 0.82 14.96
N SER A 192 12.06 -0.43 15.01
CA SER A 192 11.54 -1.50 14.15
C SER A 192 10.12 -1.88 14.56
N ILE A 193 9.21 -1.99 13.58
CA ILE A 193 7.81 -2.37 13.79
C ILE A 193 7.50 -3.76 13.22
N LEU A 194 7.99 -4.04 12.01
CA LEU A 194 7.83 -5.31 11.31
C LEU A 194 9.05 -5.53 10.43
N GLN A 195 9.57 -6.76 10.40
CA GLN A 195 10.66 -7.15 9.50
C GLN A 195 10.43 -8.56 8.97
N TYR A 196 10.80 -8.76 7.72
CA TYR A 196 10.83 -10.06 7.07
C TYR A 196 12.00 -10.11 6.09
N SER A 197 12.67 -11.25 5.98
CA SER A 197 13.66 -11.49 4.95
C SER A 197 13.69 -12.97 4.58
N GLU A 198 13.67 -13.26 3.30
CA GLU A 198 13.82 -14.61 2.75
C GLU A 198 14.78 -14.54 1.55
N PRO A 199 15.96 -15.18 1.65
CA PRO A 199 17.02 -15.01 0.67
C PRO A 199 16.77 -15.74 -0.65
N LEU A 200 15.91 -16.78 -0.65
CA LEU A 200 15.56 -17.59 -1.81
C LEU A 200 14.12 -18.08 -1.67
N GLY A 201 13.22 -17.51 -2.46
CA GLY A 201 11.81 -17.85 -2.48
C GLY A 201 11.14 -17.33 -3.75
N SER A 202 10.05 -17.95 -4.15
CA SER A 202 9.29 -17.47 -5.31
C SER A 202 8.60 -16.15 -4.95
N VAL A 203 8.93 -15.07 -5.67
CA VAL A 203 8.37 -13.73 -5.46
C VAL A 203 7.54 -13.32 -6.67
N GLY A 204 6.55 -14.16 -7.01
CA GLY A 204 5.76 -14.00 -8.23
C GLY A 204 6.51 -14.42 -9.49
N ALA A 205 5.78 -14.47 -10.60
CA ALA A 205 6.34 -14.66 -11.94
C ALA A 205 6.07 -13.41 -12.81
N GLY A 206 7.06 -13.04 -13.61
CA GLY A 206 6.96 -12.04 -14.65
C GLY A 206 5.97 -12.50 -15.72
N GLY A 207 4.98 -11.65 -16.02
CA GLY A 207 4.27 -11.79 -17.28
C GLY A 207 5.21 -11.35 -18.39
N ASN A 208 5.43 -12.21 -19.38
CA ASN A 208 6.11 -11.85 -20.63
C ASN A 208 5.34 -10.74 -21.37
#